data_AF-A0A7J7XCD1-F1
#
_entry.id   AF-A0A7J7XCD1-F1
#
_cell.length_a   1.000
_cell.length_b   1.000
_cell.length_c   1.000
_cell.angle_alpha   90.00
_cell.angle_beta   90.00
_cell.angle_gamma   90.00
#
_symmetry.space_group_name_H-M   'P 1'
#
loop_
_entity.id
_entity.type
_entity.pdbx_description
1 polymer ?
#
loop_
_entity_poly.entity_id
_entity_poly.type
_entity_poly.pdbx_seq_one_letter_code
_entity_poly.pdbx_strand_id
1 'polypeptide(L)'
;MENKAMYLNTVSDRDTGSLFEEPFDGRSLSKLNLCEDVSRPRSSPDDLKVLTLNVNRLNESFRDLQLRLLQAPLQVDLTEQVWKVQDALQNQSDSLLALAGAVQRLEGALWGLQAQAVQTEQAVALLRDRTGQQSDSAQLELYQLQVESNQSQLLLRRHAGLLDGLARRVGVLGEELADVGGALRGLNYSLSYDVALHGTRLRDLQVLVSNASEDTRRMRLVHMGMELQLKQELAVLNTITEDLRLKDWEHSIALRNISFAKGPPGPKGDQGDEGKEGEPGIPGLPGLRGLPGERGTPGLPGPKGDDGRPGAMGVMGMRGIKGDRGPKGEKGDKGDRAGDASKETLLGSLDSVSARE
;
A
#
# COMPACT_ATOMS: atom_id res chain seq x y z
N MET A 1 36.97 -22.63 -38.90
CA MET A 1 36.46 -22.04 -40.15
C MET A 1 36.37 -20.55 -39.93
N GLU A 2 37.25 -19.83 -40.61
CA GLU A 2 37.23 -18.39 -40.71
C GLU A 2 35.94 -17.94 -41.40
N ASN A 3 35.33 -16.85 -40.93
CA ASN A 3 34.62 -15.96 -41.84
C ASN A 3 34.89 -14.52 -41.42
N LYS A 4 35.83 -13.95 -42.19
CA LYS A 4 36.04 -12.52 -42.37
C LYS A 4 34.82 -11.90 -43.03
N ALA A 5 34.50 -10.70 -42.56
CA ALA A 5 34.08 -9.50 -43.31
C ALA A 5 32.80 -8.89 -42.72
N MET A 6 32.95 -7.74 -42.08
CA MET A 6 32.53 -6.47 -42.69
C MET A 6 33.01 -5.32 -41.79
N TYR A 7 33.80 -4.45 -42.40
CA TYR A 7 34.19 -3.14 -41.89
C TYR A 7 32.94 -2.26 -41.70
N LEU A 8 32.88 -1.50 -40.61
CA LEU A 8 32.86 -0.02 -40.61
C LEU A 8 32.64 0.55 -39.19
N ASN A 9 33.71 1.18 -38.67
CA ASN A 9 33.83 2.35 -37.79
C ASN A 9 32.58 2.74 -36.96
N THR A 10 32.53 2.45 -35.66
CA THR A 10 33.10 3.17 -34.49
C THR A 10 32.37 4.47 -34.08
N VAL A 11 31.94 4.43 -32.81
CA VAL A 11 31.69 5.51 -31.85
C VAL A 11 30.27 6.08 -31.81
N SER A 12 29.46 5.53 -30.90
CA SER A 12 28.50 6.32 -30.12
C SER A 12 28.46 5.82 -28.67
N ASP A 13 28.33 6.80 -27.77
CA ASP A 13 27.88 6.73 -26.38
C ASP A 13 28.91 6.47 -25.28
N ARG A 14 29.30 7.58 -24.61
CA ARG A 14 29.16 7.74 -23.16
C ARG A 14 29.31 9.20 -22.70
N ASP A 15 28.18 9.75 -22.28
CA ASP A 15 27.91 10.41 -21.00
C ASP A 15 28.89 11.41 -20.37
N THR A 16 28.37 12.64 -20.28
CA THR A 16 28.27 13.52 -19.08
C THR A 16 29.54 13.85 -18.28
N GLY A 17 29.88 15.15 -18.28
CA GLY A 17 30.82 15.74 -17.33
C GLY A 17 30.86 17.27 -17.47
N SER A 18 29.97 17.93 -16.72
CA SER A 18 30.09 19.30 -16.17
C SER A 18 31.20 20.21 -16.71
N LEU A 19 30.82 21.25 -17.47
CA LEU A 19 31.65 22.44 -17.65
C LEU A 19 31.18 23.50 -16.66
N PHE A 20 31.87 23.59 -15.52
CA PHE A 20 31.71 24.68 -14.56
C PHE A 20 32.26 25.98 -15.17
N GLU A 21 31.55 27.06 -14.87
CA GLU A 21 31.86 28.46 -15.10
C GLU A 21 33.27 28.83 -14.62
N GLU A 22 33.95 29.72 -15.36
CA GLU A 22 34.50 30.97 -14.83
C GLU A 22 34.95 31.91 -15.97
N PRO A 23 35.15 33.21 -15.71
CA PRO A 23 34.35 34.29 -16.26
C PRO A 23 34.96 34.91 -17.52
N PHE A 24 34.11 35.31 -18.46
CA PHE A 24 34.54 36.11 -19.60
C PHE A 24 34.89 37.52 -19.13
N ASP A 25 36.20 37.68 -18.92
CA ASP A 25 36.91 38.91 -18.67
C ASP A 25 36.56 39.95 -19.74
N GLY A 26 36.17 41.15 -19.30
CA GLY A 26 35.75 42.29 -20.12
C GLY A 26 36.91 42.89 -20.91
N ARG A 27 37.46 42.14 -21.87
CA ARG A 27 38.43 42.62 -22.84
C ARG A 27 37.80 42.74 -24.21
N SER A 28 37.42 43.98 -24.51
CA SER A 28 37.59 44.58 -25.84
C SER A 28 37.21 43.71 -27.02
N LEU A 29 35.90 43.60 -27.29
CA LEU A 29 35.42 43.43 -28.66
C LEU A 29 35.51 44.76 -29.42
N SER A 30 36.70 45.35 -29.44
CA SER A 30 37.12 46.42 -30.35
C SER A 30 37.41 45.88 -31.76
N LYS A 31 36.82 44.74 -32.13
CA LYS A 31 37.02 44.05 -33.42
C LYS A 31 35.81 44.09 -34.34
N LEU A 32 34.73 44.78 -33.96
CA LEU A 32 33.65 45.14 -34.88
C LEU A 32 33.77 46.62 -35.26
N ASN A 33 34.94 47.01 -35.76
CA ASN A 33 35.08 48.18 -36.61
C ASN A 33 34.48 47.88 -38.01
N LEU A 34 33.23 47.41 -38.05
CA LEU A 34 32.50 47.19 -39.32
C LEU A 34 31.51 48.33 -39.63
N CYS A 35 31.30 49.28 -38.71
CA CYS A 35 30.49 50.46 -38.99
C CYS A 35 31.29 51.66 -39.56
N GLU A 36 32.61 51.69 -39.42
CA GLU A 36 33.45 52.74 -40.06
C GLU A 36 33.91 52.37 -41.49
N ASP A 37 33.89 51.08 -41.84
CA ASP A 37 34.36 50.59 -43.14
C ASP A 37 33.35 50.80 -44.29
N VAL A 38 32.09 51.13 -43.97
CA VAL A 38 31.01 51.33 -44.96
C VAL A 38 30.99 52.75 -45.53
N SER A 39 31.70 53.70 -44.91
CA SER A 39 31.85 55.05 -45.48
C SER A 39 32.85 55.13 -46.64
N ARG A 40 33.49 54.01 -47.02
CA ARG A 40 34.31 53.93 -48.22
C ARG A 40 33.60 53.07 -49.27
N PRO A 41 33.35 53.59 -50.48
CA PRO A 41 32.88 52.74 -51.56
C PRO A 41 33.98 51.71 -51.86
N ARG A 42 33.80 50.46 -51.40
CA ARG A 42 34.54 49.31 -51.95
C ARG A 42 33.92 48.98 -53.30
N SER A 43 34.11 49.87 -54.27
CA SER A 43 33.92 49.56 -55.67
C SER A 43 34.76 48.34 -56.01
N SER A 44 34.16 47.34 -56.67
CA SER A 44 34.83 46.07 -56.96
C SER A 44 36.16 46.35 -57.66
N PRO A 45 37.24 45.59 -57.34
CA PRO A 45 38.56 45.85 -57.92
C PRO A 45 38.54 45.74 -59.44
N ASP A 46 37.59 45.02 -60.03
CA ASP A 46 37.47 44.86 -61.47
C ASP A 46 36.70 46.00 -62.15
N ASP A 47 35.64 46.54 -61.52
CA ASP A 47 34.94 47.72 -62.05
C ASP A 47 35.80 48.99 -61.94
N LEU A 48 36.59 49.11 -60.87
CA LEU A 48 37.60 50.16 -60.75
C LEU A 48 38.70 50.04 -61.79
N LYS A 49 39.15 48.82 -62.11
CA LYS A 49 40.13 48.58 -63.18
C LYS A 49 39.56 49.00 -64.53
N VAL A 50 38.30 48.69 -64.82
CA VAL A 50 37.63 49.12 -66.06
C VAL A 50 37.53 50.65 -66.12
N LEU A 51 37.18 51.30 -64.99
CA LEU A 51 37.12 52.76 -64.90
C LEU A 51 38.49 53.42 -65.12
N THR A 52 39.52 52.93 -64.44
CA THR A 52 40.89 53.45 -64.57
C THR A 52 41.47 53.19 -65.95
N LEU A 53 41.20 52.04 -66.55
CA LEU A 53 41.57 51.76 -67.95
C LEU A 53 40.90 52.74 -68.92
N ASN A 54 39.63 53.08 -68.71
CA ASN A 54 38.92 54.04 -69.55
C ASN A 54 39.44 55.46 -69.37
N VAL A 55 39.73 55.88 -68.14
CA VAL A 55 40.34 57.19 -67.84
C VAL A 55 41.75 57.29 -68.44
N ASN A 56 42.54 56.22 -68.36
CA ASN A 56 43.89 56.18 -68.94
C ASN A 56 43.84 56.24 -70.47
N ARG A 57 42.92 55.51 -71.12
CA ARG A 57 42.69 55.62 -72.58
C ARG A 57 42.25 57.02 -73.01
N LEU A 58 41.42 57.68 -72.21
CA LEU A 58 40.98 59.05 -72.47
C LEU A 58 42.14 60.05 -72.35
N ASN A 59 43.01 59.85 -71.37
CA ASN A 59 44.21 60.66 -71.16
C ASN A 59 45.26 60.45 -72.27
N GLU A 60 45.42 59.22 -72.75
CA GLU A 60 46.29 58.90 -73.90
C GLU A 60 45.76 59.53 -75.19
N SER A 61 44.46 59.42 -75.47
CA SER A 61 43.86 60.08 -76.65
C SER A 61 43.95 61.60 -76.59
N PHE A 62 43.84 62.22 -75.41
CA PHE A 62 44.06 63.66 -75.25
C PHE A 62 45.52 64.07 -75.51
N ARG A 63 46.49 63.26 -75.06
CA ARG A 63 47.91 63.46 -75.38
C ARG A 63 48.21 63.31 -76.87
N ASP A 64 47.62 62.31 -77.53
CA ASP A 64 47.76 62.11 -78.97
C ASP A 64 47.17 63.28 -79.77
N LEU A 65 46.04 63.85 -79.31
CA LEU A 65 45.47 65.06 -79.91
C LEU A 65 46.38 66.29 -79.70
N GLN A 66 46.95 66.46 -78.50
CA GLN A 66 47.91 67.54 -78.22
C GLN A 66 49.17 67.43 -79.11
N LEU A 67 49.66 66.21 -79.34
CA LEU A 67 50.82 65.97 -80.21
C LEU A 67 50.51 66.25 -81.69
N ARG A 68 49.30 65.91 -82.16
CA ARG A 68 48.86 66.19 -83.54
C ARG A 68 48.63 67.67 -83.82
N LEU A 69 48.24 68.46 -82.82
CA LEU A 69 48.12 69.93 -82.92
C LEU A 69 49.46 70.65 -83.09
N LEU A 70 50.56 70.06 -82.59
CA LEU A 70 51.90 70.68 -82.62
C LEU A 70 52.68 70.44 -83.93
N GLN A 71 52.21 69.59 -84.85
CA GLN A 71 52.99 69.15 -86.03
C GLN A 71 52.48 69.60 -87.42
N ALA A 72 51.39 70.37 -87.57
CA ALA A 72 50.74 70.53 -88.90
C ALA A 72 51.01 71.89 -89.62
N PRO A 73 51.27 71.88 -90.96
CA PRO A 73 51.41 73.08 -91.80
C PRO A 73 50.05 73.63 -92.32
N LEU A 74 50.07 74.87 -92.80
CA LEU A 74 48.93 75.78 -92.99
C LEU A 74 47.97 75.46 -94.17
N GLN A 75 46.67 75.47 -93.83
CA GLN A 75 45.51 76.00 -94.58
C GLN A 75 44.53 75.11 -95.40
N VAL A 76 44.82 73.84 -95.74
CA VAL A 76 43.77 72.91 -96.24
C VAL A 76 43.53 71.74 -95.28
N ASP A 77 44.57 71.28 -94.59
CA ASP A 77 44.48 70.24 -93.57
C ASP A 77 43.80 70.73 -92.28
N LEU A 78 43.75 72.04 -92.02
CA LEU A 78 43.17 72.57 -90.78
C LEU A 78 41.69 72.23 -90.61
N THR A 79 40.89 72.20 -91.68
CA THR A 79 39.46 71.88 -91.57
C THR A 79 39.24 70.39 -91.28
N GLU A 80 40.03 69.50 -91.90
CA GLU A 80 39.98 68.06 -91.65
C GLU A 80 40.53 67.71 -90.26
N GLN A 81 41.60 68.38 -89.82
CA GLN A 81 42.16 68.22 -88.46
C GLN A 81 41.23 68.80 -87.39
N VAL A 82 40.59 69.95 -87.64
CA VAL A 82 39.55 70.50 -86.75
C VAL A 82 38.37 69.55 -86.66
N TRP A 83 37.95 68.93 -87.77
CA TRP A 83 36.86 67.96 -87.74
C TRP A 83 37.23 66.67 -86.98
N LYS A 84 38.46 66.16 -87.14
CA LYS A 84 38.97 65.01 -86.36
C LYS A 84 39.08 65.31 -84.86
N VAL A 85 39.51 66.53 -84.50
CA VAL A 85 39.57 66.98 -83.11
C VAL A 85 38.16 67.16 -82.55
N GLN A 86 37.24 67.73 -83.33
CA GLN A 86 35.83 67.87 -82.97
C GLN A 86 35.20 66.49 -82.71
N ASP A 87 35.42 65.52 -83.60
CA ASP A 87 34.88 64.16 -83.47
C ASP A 87 35.50 63.40 -82.28
N ALA A 88 36.80 63.59 -82.02
CA ALA A 88 37.45 63.00 -80.84
C ALA A 88 36.96 63.64 -79.53
N LEU A 89 36.78 64.96 -79.48
CA LEU A 89 36.16 65.67 -78.35
C LEU A 89 34.71 65.23 -78.14
N GLN A 90 33.96 65.02 -79.23
CA GLN A 90 32.59 64.53 -79.19
C GLN A 90 32.55 63.12 -78.60
N ASN A 91 33.37 62.20 -79.10
CA ASN A 91 33.51 60.84 -78.57
C ASN A 91 33.96 60.82 -77.10
N GLN A 92 34.88 61.73 -76.72
CA GLN A 92 35.27 61.88 -75.31
C GLN A 92 34.10 62.39 -74.45
N SER A 93 33.33 63.36 -74.93
CA SER A 93 32.15 63.86 -74.22
C SER A 93 31.08 62.78 -74.06
N ASP A 94 30.85 61.95 -75.08
CA ASP A 94 29.92 60.83 -75.04
C ASP A 94 30.39 59.74 -74.06
N SER A 95 31.70 59.46 -74.04
CA SER A 95 32.29 58.51 -73.09
C SER A 95 32.19 58.98 -71.62
N LEU A 96 32.33 60.28 -71.37
CA LEU A 96 32.16 60.88 -70.05
C LEU A 96 30.69 60.86 -69.61
N LEU A 97 29.76 61.11 -70.53
CA LEU A 97 28.33 60.96 -70.26
C LEU A 97 27.94 59.51 -69.95
N ALA A 98 28.50 58.54 -70.68
CA ALA A 98 28.29 57.12 -70.40
C ALA A 98 28.86 56.69 -69.05
N LEU A 99 30.04 57.21 -68.67
CA LEU A 99 30.66 56.98 -67.37
C LEU A 99 29.84 57.60 -66.23
N ALA A 100 29.35 58.84 -66.38
CA ALA A 100 28.48 59.48 -65.40
C ALA A 100 27.19 58.67 -65.18
N GLY A 101 26.58 58.17 -66.26
CA GLY A 101 25.41 57.30 -66.18
C GLY A 101 25.70 55.91 -65.59
N ALA A 102 26.94 55.42 -65.65
CA ALA A 102 27.35 54.18 -64.97
C ALA A 102 27.54 54.41 -63.46
N VAL A 103 28.15 55.53 -63.06
CA VAL A 103 28.33 55.90 -61.64
C VAL A 103 26.98 56.08 -60.95
N GLN A 104 26.03 56.79 -61.58
CA GLN A 104 24.69 56.96 -61.02
C GLN A 104 23.93 55.62 -60.84
N ARG A 105 24.13 54.65 -61.75
CA ARG A 105 23.56 53.30 -61.61
C ARG A 105 24.19 52.54 -60.44
N LEU A 106 25.51 52.66 -60.25
CA LEU A 106 26.21 52.06 -59.11
C LEU A 106 25.79 52.69 -57.79
N GLU A 107 25.64 54.00 -57.73
CA GLU A 107 25.12 54.70 -56.53
C GLU A 107 23.71 54.23 -56.18
N GLY A 108 22.82 54.10 -57.18
CA GLY A 108 21.48 53.54 -56.97
C GLY A 108 21.51 52.09 -56.45
N ALA A 109 22.39 51.26 -56.99
CA ALA A 109 22.57 49.87 -56.51
C ALA A 109 23.13 49.81 -55.09
N LEU A 110 24.08 50.70 -54.72
CA LEU A 110 24.61 50.81 -53.37
C LEU A 110 23.55 51.24 -52.37
N TRP A 111 22.72 52.23 -52.71
CA TRP A 111 21.57 52.61 -51.86
C TRP A 111 20.56 51.46 -51.70
N GLY A 112 20.29 50.70 -52.77
CA GLY A 112 19.45 49.51 -52.72
C GLY A 112 20.00 48.43 -51.79
N LEU A 113 21.30 48.13 -51.91
CA LEU A 113 21.99 47.17 -51.03
C LEU A 113 22.02 47.65 -49.57
N GLN A 114 22.25 48.94 -49.33
CA GLN A 114 22.24 49.51 -47.98
C GLN A 114 20.86 49.38 -47.33
N ALA A 115 19.79 49.70 -48.07
CA ALA A 115 18.43 49.54 -47.58
C ALA A 115 18.11 48.06 -47.28
N GLN A 116 18.56 47.15 -48.13
CA GLN A 116 18.37 45.71 -47.94
C GLN A 116 19.17 45.18 -46.73
N ALA A 117 20.40 45.64 -46.53
CA ALA A 117 21.22 45.30 -45.36
C ALA A 117 20.51 45.69 -44.05
N VAL A 118 19.99 46.91 -43.96
CA VAL A 118 19.24 47.38 -42.78
C VAL A 118 17.99 46.54 -42.54
N GLN A 119 17.25 46.17 -43.59
CA GLN A 119 16.09 45.27 -43.46
C GLN A 119 16.48 43.88 -42.96
N THR A 120 17.61 43.34 -43.44
CA THR A 120 18.10 42.03 -42.97
C THR A 120 18.57 42.09 -41.52
N GLU A 121 19.22 43.17 -41.08
CA GLU A 121 19.59 43.35 -39.67
C GLU A 121 18.37 43.41 -38.76
N GLN A 122 17.33 44.14 -39.18
CA GLN A 122 16.05 44.18 -38.46
C GLN A 122 15.38 42.80 -38.42
N ALA A 123 15.37 42.05 -39.52
CA ALA A 123 14.82 40.70 -39.57
C ALA A 123 15.60 39.74 -38.65
N VAL A 124 16.93 39.81 -38.64
CA VAL A 124 17.78 39.01 -37.76
C VAL A 124 17.57 39.39 -36.30
N ALA A 125 17.41 40.68 -35.98
CA ALA A 125 17.10 41.14 -34.63
C ALA A 125 15.75 40.57 -34.14
N LEU A 126 14.71 40.66 -34.98
CA LEU A 126 13.38 40.10 -34.65
C LEU A 126 13.41 38.58 -34.48
N LEU A 127 14.19 37.88 -35.31
CA LEU A 127 14.38 36.44 -35.16
C LEU A 127 15.11 36.12 -33.85
N ARG A 128 16.16 36.87 -33.52
CA ARG A 128 16.89 36.72 -32.26
C ARG A 128 15.95 36.87 -31.06
N ASP A 129 15.13 37.91 -31.04
CA ASP A 129 14.19 38.17 -29.95
C ASP A 129 13.14 37.05 -29.84
N ARG A 130 12.58 36.58 -30.97
CA ARG A 130 11.64 35.45 -30.98
C ARG A 130 12.28 34.16 -30.48
N THR A 131 13.49 33.84 -30.93
CA THR A 131 14.21 32.64 -30.47
C THR A 131 14.57 32.72 -28.99
N GLY A 132 14.92 33.92 -28.49
CA GLY A 132 15.12 34.16 -27.07
C GLY A 132 13.84 33.91 -26.27
N GLN A 133 12.73 34.53 -26.68
CA GLN A 133 11.42 34.32 -26.03
C GLN A 133 10.97 32.86 -26.04
N GLN A 134 11.16 32.15 -27.16
CA GLN A 134 10.82 30.73 -27.25
C GLN A 134 11.72 29.85 -26.38
N SER A 135 13.02 30.18 -26.29
CA SER A 135 13.95 29.50 -25.39
C SER A 135 13.53 29.71 -23.94
N ASP A 136 13.23 30.94 -23.54
CA ASP A 136 12.83 31.27 -22.18
C ASP A 136 11.48 30.62 -21.81
N SER A 137 10.51 30.64 -22.73
CA SER A 137 9.23 29.96 -22.51
C SER A 137 9.40 28.45 -22.38
N ALA A 138 10.19 27.82 -23.26
CA ALA A 138 10.47 26.40 -23.20
C ALA A 138 11.20 26.01 -21.90
N GLN A 139 12.14 26.84 -21.43
CA GLN A 139 12.81 26.61 -20.15
C GLN A 139 11.81 26.65 -18.98
N LEU A 140 10.92 27.64 -18.94
CA LEU A 140 9.90 27.74 -17.89
C LEU A 140 8.95 26.53 -17.91
N GLU A 141 8.51 26.07 -19.08
CA GLU A 141 7.69 24.87 -19.22
C GLU A 141 8.43 23.62 -18.74
N LEU A 142 9.71 23.45 -19.09
CA LEU A 142 10.53 22.34 -18.60
C LEU A 142 10.68 22.36 -17.07
N TYR A 143 10.90 23.54 -16.47
CA TYR A 143 10.95 23.68 -15.02
C TYR A 143 9.62 23.30 -14.36
N GLN A 144 8.49 23.77 -14.91
CA GLN A 144 7.16 23.43 -14.41
C GLN A 144 6.91 21.91 -14.48
N LEU A 145 7.14 21.30 -15.65
CA LEU A 145 7.00 19.85 -15.84
C LEU A 145 7.92 19.06 -14.90
N GLN A 146 9.14 19.54 -14.65
CA GLN A 146 10.05 18.88 -13.73
C GLN A 146 9.56 18.96 -12.28
N VAL A 147 8.97 20.09 -11.87
CA VAL A 147 8.36 20.23 -10.56
C VAL A 147 7.14 19.30 -10.42
N GLU A 148 6.25 19.28 -11.41
CA GLU A 148 5.08 18.38 -11.41
C GLU A 148 5.48 16.89 -11.43
N SER A 149 6.51 16.55 -12.20
CA SER A 149 7.10 15.21 -12.22
C SER A 149 7.65 14.82 -10.84
N ASN A 150 8.41 15.71 -10.19
CA ASN A 150 8.92 15.45 -8.85
C ASN A 150 7.80 15.32 -7.80
N GLN A 151 6.76 16.15 -7.89
CA GLN A 151 5.59 16.06 -7.02
C GLN A 151 4.84 14.74 -7.21
N SER A 152 4.59 14.34 -8.45
CA SER A 152 3.93 13.06 -8.75
C SER A 152 4.76 11.86 -8.31
N GLN A 153 6.09 11.89 -8.48
CA GLN A 153 6.99 10.86 -7.96
C GLN A 153 6.95 10.74 -6.44
N LEU A 154 6.92 11.88 -5.72
CA LEU A 154 6.80 11.89 -4.27
C LEU A 154 5.45 11.31 -3.80
N LEU A 155 4.36 11.66 -4.48
CA LEU A 155 3.04 11.09 -4.22
C LEU A 155 3.03 9.57 -4.45
N LEU A 156 3.59 9.11 -5.57
CA LEU A 156 3.68 7.68 -5.87
C LEU A 156 4.51 6.93 -4.82
N ARG A 157 5.65 7.48 -4.38
CA ARG A 157 6.45 6.89 -3.29
C ARG A 157 5.69 6.83 -1.98
N ARG A 158 4.91 7.87 -1.66
CA ARG A 158 4.05 7.88 -0.47
C ARG A 158 2.98 6.79 -0.57
N HIS A 159 2.31 6.67 -1.71
CA HIS A 159 1.30 5.62 -1.93
C HIS A 159 1.90 4.21 -1.89
N ALA A 160 3.09 4.00 -2.46
CA ALA A 160 3.82 2.74 -2.35
C ALA A 160 4.10 2.38 -0.89
N GLY A 161 4.55 3.34 -0.07
CA GLY A 161 4.75 3.12 1.36
C GLY A 161 3.46 2.79 2.13
N LEU A 162 2.33 3.41 1.76
CA LEU A 162 1.02 3.08 2.33
C LEU A 162 0.57 1.66 1.93
N LEU A 163 0.77 1.28 0.67
CA LEU A 163 0.43 -0.06 0.17
C LEU A 163 1.30 -1.14 0.83
N ASP A 164 2.60 -0.91 0.99
CA ASP A 164 3.49 -1.81 1.74
C ASP A 164 3.03 -1.94 3.20
N GLY A 165 2.61 -0.83 3.82
CA GLY A 165 2.05 -0.83 5.17
C GLY A 165 0.76 -1.67 5.28
N LEU A 166 -0.13 -1.55 4.29
CA LEU A 166 -1.34 -2.37 4.19
C LEU A 166 -1.02 -3.84 3.95
N ALA A 167 -0.09 -4.13 3.03
CA ALA A 167 0.33 -5.50 2.73
C ALA A 167 0.89 -6.21 3.96
N ARG A 168 1.71 -5.52 4.77
CA ARG A 168 2.19 -6.07 6.06
C ARG A 168 1.07 -6.35 7.04
N ARG A 169 0.09 -5.43 7.16
CA ARG A 169 -1.07 -5.63 8.05
C ARG A 169 -1.92 -6.83 7.60
N VAL A 170 -2.16 -6.96 6.30
CA VAL A 170 -2.87 -8.11 5.72
C VAL A 170 -2.07 -9.40 5.96
N GLY A 171 -0.74 -9.36 5.83
CA GLY A 171 0.13 -10.49 6.15
C GLY A 171 -0.01 -10.93 7.62
N VAL A 172 0.05 -10.00 8.57
CA VAL A 172 -0.14 -10.29 10.00
C VAL A 172 -1.53 -10.89 10.26
N LEU A 173 -2.59 -10.30 9.69
CA LEU A 173 -3.94 -10.86 9.82
C LEU A 173 -4.07 -12.25 9.20
N GLY A 174 -3.33 -12.52 8.13
CA GLY A 174 -3.26 -13.83 7.50
C GLY A 174 -2.66 -14.90 8.42
N GLU A 175 -1.56 -14.58 9.10
CA GLU A 175 -0.94 -15.46 10.10
C GLU A 175 -1.88 -15.68 11.30
N GLU A 176 -2.48 -14.61 11.84
CA GLU A 176 -3.47 -14.73 12.93
C GLU A 176 -4.66 -15.62 12.54
N LEU A 177 -5.15 -15.50 11.31
CA LEU A 177 -6.23 -16.34 10.80
C LEU A 177 -5.78 -17.80 10.63
N ALA A 178 -4.53 -18.03 10.22
CA ALA A 178 -3.97 -19.37 10.12
C ALA A 178 -3.85 -20.04 11.49
N ASP A 179 -3.43 -19.29 12.52
CA ASP A 179 -3.37 -19.75 13.91
C ASP A 179 -4.77 -20.10 14.44
N VAL A 180 -5.76 -19.23 14.22
CA VAL A 180 -7.16 -19.49 14.59
C VAL A 180 -7.69 -20.72 13.85
N GLY A 181 -7.38 -20.86 12.56
CA GLY A 181 -7.73 -22.04 11.78
C GLY A 181 -7.05 -23.32 12.29
N GLY A 182 -5.80 -23.23 12.77
CA GLY A 182 -5.09 -24.30 13.47
C GLY A 182 -5.80 -24.73 14.75
N ALA A 183 -6.13 -23.77 15.62
CA ALA A 183 -6.84 -24.02 16.87
C ALA A 183 -8.23 -24.63 16.63
N LEU A 184 -9.00 -24.10 15.68
CA LEU A 184 -10.31 -24.63 15.29
C LEU A 184 -10.23 -26.08 14.79
N ARG A 185 -9.22 -26.40 13.98
CA ARG A 185 -8.99 -27.80 13.55
C ARG A 185 -8.66 -28.68 14.75
N GLY A 186 -7.79 -28.24 15.65
CA GLY A 186 -7.45 -28.96 16.88
C GLY A 186 -8.70 -29.25 17.73
N LEU A 187 -9.53 -28.24 17.96
CA LEU A 187 -10.79 -28.38 18.67
C LEU A 187 -11.78 -29.31 17.96
N ASN A 188 -11.86 -29.23 16.63
CA ASN A 188 -12.73 -30.11 15.86
C ASN A 188 -12.29 -31.58 15.99
N TYR A 189 -10.98 -31.85 15.96
CA TYR A 189 -10.46 -33.20 16.19
C TYR A 189 -10.73 -33.69 17.61
N SER A 190 -10.48 -32.87 18.64
CA SER A 190 -10.73 -33.29 20.03
C SER A 190 -12.21 -33.54 20.27
N LEU A 191 -13.07 -32.64 19.82
CA LEU A 191 -14.52 -32.76 20.00
C LEU A 191 -15.09 -33.93 19.20
N SER A 192 -14.61 -34.16 17.97
CA SER A 192 -15.00 -35.33 17.18
C SER A 192 -14.58 -36.64 17.88
N TYR A 193 -13.38 -36.67 18.44
CA TYR A 193 -12.90 -37.82 19.22
C TYR A 193 -13.76 -38.06 20.47
N ASP A 194 -14.03 -37.02 21.25
CA ASP A 194 -14.84 -37.13 22.47
C ASP A 194 -16.27 -37.57 22.14
N VAL A 195 -16.89 -37.02 21.10
CA VAL A 195 -18.23 -37.43 20.63
C VAL A 195 -18.23 -38.89 20.20
N ALA A 196 -17.19 -39.34 19.49
CA ALA A 196 -17.07 -40.75 19.10
C ALA A 196 -16.93 -41.67 20.32
N LEU A 197 -16.11 -41.29 21.31
CA LEU A 197 -15.91 -42.03 22.54
C LEU A 197 -17.19 -42.08 23.40
N HIS A 198 -17.90 -40.97 23.51
CA HIS A 198 -19.20 -40.96 24.19
C HIS A 198 -20.22 -41.81 23.44
N GLY A 199 -20.19 -41.79 22.10
CA GLY A 199 -21.04 -42.64 21.27
C GLY A 199 -20.80 -44.13 21.46
N THR A 200 -19.56 -44.58 21.71
CA THR A 200 -19.30 -45.99 22.06
C THR A 200 -19.79 -46.31 23.46
N ARG A 201 -19.47 -45.48 24.45
CA ARG A 201 -19.94 -45.66 25.85
C ARG A 201 -21.46 -45.71 25.96
N LEU A 202 -22.17 -44.86 25.23
CA LEU A 202 -23.64 -44.87 25.19
C LEU A 202 -24.18 -46.17 24.60
N ARG A 203 -23.56 -46.69 23.54
CA ARG A 203 -23.93 -48.00 22.95
C ARG A 203 -23.70 -49.14 23.94
N ASP A 204 -22.57 -49.15 24.63
CA ASP A 204 -22.26 -50.16 25.64
C ASP A 204 -23.28 -50.12 26.79
N LEU A 205 -23.59 -48.92 27.29
CA LEU A 205 -24.64 -48.73 28.30
C LEU A 205 -26.01 -49.17 27.81
N GLN A 206 -26.34 -48.92 26.55
CA GLN A 206 -27.62 -49.34 25.96
C GLN A 206 -27.75 -50.87 25.97
N VAL A 207 -26.67 -51.60 25.65
CA VAL A 207 -26.63 -53.07 25.73
C VAL A 207 -26.75 -53.57 27.17
N LEU A 208 -26.07 -52.93 28.12
CA LEU A 208 -26.18 -53.31 29.53
C LEU A 208 -27.61 -53.12 30.06
N VAL A 209 -28.24 -51.99 29.72
CA VAL A 209 -29.62 -51.71 30.10
C VAL A 209 -30.59 -52.68 29.41
N SER A 210 -30.39 -53.01 28.14
CA SER A 210 -31.24 -54.00 27.46
C SER A 210 -31.17 -55.37 28.14
N ASN A 211 -29.95 -55.84 28.45
CA ASN A 211 -29.74 -57.12 29.12
C ASN A 211 -30.37 -57.13 30.52
N ALA A 212 -30.12 -56.10 31.33
CA ALA A 212 -30.74 -55.98 32.65
C ALA A 212 -32.28 -55.91 32.57
N SER A 213 -32.82 -55.24 31.54
CA SER A 213 -34.27 -55.18 31.32
C SER A 213 -34.87 -56.53 30.90
N GLU A 214 -34.11 -57.38 30.20
CA GLU A 214 -34.51 -58.74 29.84
C GLU A 214 -34.40 -59.68 31.04
N ASP A 215 -33.32 -59.58 31.81
CA ASP A 215 -33.14 -60.38 33.03
C ASP A 215 -34.24 -60.09 34.05
N THR A 216 -34.59 -58.82 34.27
CA THR A 216 -35.72 -58.45 35.13
C THR A 216 -37.07 -58.93 34.58
N ARG A 217 -37.24 -59.04 33.26
CA ARG A 217 -38.44 -59.67 32.65
C ARG A 217 -38.45 -61.18 32.89
N ARG A 218 -37.33 -61.87 32.69
CA ARG A 218 -37.18 -63.31 32.95
C ARG A 218 -37.43 -63.65 34.41
N MET A 219 -36.83 -62.89 35.33
CA MET A 219 -37.02 -63.07 36.76
C MET A 219 -38.49 -62.92 37.16
N ARG A 220 -39.19 -61.90 36.61
CA ARG A 220 -40.64 -61.74 36.83
C ARG A 220 -41.46 -62.92 36.33
N LEU A 221 -41.13 -63.49 35.17
CA LEU A 221 -41.81 -64.70 34.67
C LEU A 221 -41.59 -65.91 35.60
N VAL A 222 -40.37 -66.11 36.09
CA VAL A 222 -40.06 -67.17 37.06
C VAL A 222 -40.83 -66.96 38.35
N HIS A 223 -40.86 -65.73 38.89
CA HIS A 223 -41.65 -65.41 40.08
C HIS A 223 -43.14 -65.69 39.88
N MET A 224 -43.73 -65.26 38.76
CA MET A 224 -45.14 -65.55 38.45
C MET A 224 -45.42 -67.05 38.35
N GLY A 225 -44.51 -67.81 37.74
CA GLY A 225 -44.60 -69.27 37.69
C GLY A 225 -44.56 -69.91 39.08
N MET A 226 -43.63 -69.47 39.94
CA MET A 226 -43.52 -69.95 41.31
C MET A 226 -44.74 -69.58 42.16
N GLU A 227 -45.28 -68.36 42.02
CA GLU A 227 -46.53 -67.97 42.68
C GLU A 227 -47.70 -68.84 42.25
N LEU A 228 -47.80 -69.16 40.96
CA LEU A 228 -48.83 -70.06 40.43
C LEU A 228 -48.67 -71.47 41.00
N GLN A 229 -47.43 -71.98 41.05
CA GLN A 229 -47.14 -73.27 41.65
C GLN A 229 -47.52 -73.28 43.14
N LEU A 230 -47.12 -72.27 43.91
CA LEU A 230 -47.50 -72.16 45.33
C LEU A 230 -49.03 -72.12 45.52
N LYS A 231 -49.76 -71.43 44.63
CA LYS A 231 -51.23 -71.44 44.66
C LYS A 231 -51.81 -72.82 44.37
N GLN A 232 -51.23 -73.58 43.44
CA GLN A 232 -51.64 -74.96 43.14
C GLN A 232 -51.37 -75.88 44.33
N GLU A 233 -50.18 -75.81 44.92
CA GLU A 233 -49.82 -76.60 46.11
C GLU A 233 -50.72 -76.25 47.30
N LEU A 234 -51.03 -74.97 47.51
CA LEU A 234 -51.96 -74.53 48.54
C LEU A 234 -53.38 -75.08 48.29
N ALA A 235 -53.83 -75.11 47.03
CA ALA A 235 -55.12 -75.69 46.67
C ALA A 235 -55.16 -77.20 46.96
N VAL A 236 -54.10 -77.94 46.61
CA VAL A 236 -53.98 -79.37 46.95
C VAL A 236 -54.00 -79.56 48.46
N LEU A 237 -53.22 -78.77 49.21
CA LEU A 237 -53.21 -78.85 50.66
C LEU A 237 -54.60 -78.57 51.23
N ASN A 238 -55.33 -77.57 50.72
CA ASN A 238 -56.69 -77.28 51.15
C ASN A 238 -57.64 -78.46 50.90
N THR A 239 -57.56 -79.10 49.72
CA THR A 239 -58.36 -80.32 49.43
C THR A 239 -58.04 -81.46 50.40
N ILE A 240 -56.75 -81.70 50.69
CA ILE A 240 -56.33 -82.72 51.65
C ILE A 240 -56.86 -82.39 53.06
N THR A 241 -56.80 -81.12 53.47
CA THR A 241 -57.33 -80.71 54.78
C THR A 241 -58.84 -80.84 54.87
N GLU A 242 -59.58 -80.54 53.80
CA GLU A 242 -61.02 -80.75 53.73
C GLU A 242 -61.37 -82.24 53.80
N ASP A 243 -60.63 -83.10 53.08
CA ASP A 243 -60.77 -84.56 53.12
C ASP A 243 -60.46 -85.15 54.50
N LEU A 244 -59.37 -84.70 55.14
CA LEU A 244 -59.02 -85.10 56.50
C LEU A 244 -60.09 -84.65 57.49
N ARG A 245 -60.59 -83.42 57.35
CA ARG A 245 -61.68 -82.90 58.18
C ARG A 245 -62.96 -83.72 58.00
N LEU A 246 -63.25 -84.16 56.78
CA LEU A 246 -64.38 -85.05 56.50
C LEU A 246 -64.17 -86.42 57.16
N LYS A 247 -62.98 -87.01 57.04
CA LYS A 247 -62.63 -88.26 57.71
C LYS A 247 -62.69 -88.16 59.23
N ASP A 248 -62.21 -87.06 59.82
CA ASP A 248 -62.30 -86.82 61.26
C ASP A 248 -63.75 -86.69 61.71
N TRP A 249 -64.61 -86.05 60.90
CA TRP A 249 -66.05 -86.00 61.16
C TRP A 249 -66.70 -87.38 61.06
N GLU A 250 -66.39 -88.17 60.03
CA GLU A 250 -66.85 -89.56 59.88
C GLU A 250 -66.39 -90.43 61.06
N HIS A 251 -65.13 -90.30 61.47
CA HIS A 251 -64.56 -91.00 62.61
C HIS A 251 -65.23 -90.56 63.92
N SER A 252 -65.50 -89.28 64.10
CA SER A 252 -66.25 -88.75 65.25
C SER A 252 -67.68 -89.29 65.29
N ILE A 253 -68.35 -89.47 64.15
CA ILE A 253 -69.67 -90.11 64.09
C ILE A 253 -69.59 -91.60 64.42
N ALA A 254 -68.58 -92.31 63.88
CA ALA A 254 -68.36 -93.71 64.19
C ALA A 254 -68.10 -93.92 65.70
N LEU A 255 -67.26 -93.09 66.31
CA LEU A 255 -67.03 -93.08 67.76
C LEU A 255 -68.30 -92.72 68.54
N ARG A 256 -69.11 -91.76 68.05
CA ARG A 256 -70.40 -91.42 68.67
C ARG A 256 -71.39 -92.59 68.64
N ASN A 257 -71.42 -93.35 67.55
CA ASN A 257 -72.22 -94.57 67.45
C ASN A 257 -71.73 -95.68 68.39
N ILE A 258 -70.42 -95.78 68.62
CA ILE A 258 -69.83 -96.72 69.60
C ILE A 258 -70.12 -96.27 71.05
N SER A 259 -70.18 -94.95 71.31
CA SER A 259 -70.45 -94.40 72.64
C SER A 259 -71.87 -94.61 73.20
N PHE A 260 -72.78 -95.22 72.44
CA PHE A 260 -74.04 -95.77 72.99
C PHE A 260 -73.85 -97.08 73.78
N ALA A 261 -72.67 -97.71 73.71
CA ALA A 261 -72.26 -98.78 74.62
C ALA A 261 -71.43 -98.20 75.77
N LYS A 262 -72.10 -97.82 76.86
CA LYS A 262 -71.49 -97.30 78.09
C LYS A 262 -70.57 -98.35 78.74
N GLY A 263 -69.26 -98.24 78.50
CA GLY A 263 -68.23 -98.97 79.24
C GLY A 263 -67.95 -98.33 80.61
N PRO A 264 -67.65 -99.11 81.68
CA PRO A 264 -67.46 -98.63 83.05
C PRO A 264 -66.17 -97.79 83.24
N PRO A 265 -66.07 -96.97 84.32
CA PRO A 265 -65.00 -96.00 84.54
C PRO A 265 -63.61 -96.65 84.65
N GLY A 266 -62.62 -96.08 83.94
CA GLY A 266 -61.22 -96.49 84.04
C GLY A 266 -60.59 -96.10 85.39
N PRO A 267 -59.69 -96.93 85.95
CA PRO A 267 -59.03 -96.69 87.23
C PRO A 267 -58.04 -95.51 87.21
N LYS A 268 -57.83 -94.96 88.41
CA LYS A 268 -57.01 -93.79 88.79
C LYS A 268 -55.57 -93.91 88.25
N GLY A 269 -55.11 -92.87 87.55
CA GLY A 269 -53.74 -92.79 87.03
C GLY A 269 -52.69 -92.62 88.12
N ASP A 270 -51.57 -93.31 87.95
CA ASP A 270 -50.39 -93.24 88.82
C ASP A 270 -49.67 -91.90 88.72
N GLN A 271 -49.07 -91.50 89.84
CA GLN A 271 -48.34 -90.26 90.08
C GLN A 271 -47.09 -90.17 89.19
N GLY A 272 -47.03 -89.15 88.33
CA GLY A 272 -45.84 -88.80 87.55
C GLY A 272 -44.87 -87.92 88.34
N ASP A 273 -43.58 -88.22 88.18
CA ASP A 273 -42.42 -87.74 88.95
C ASP A 273 -42.17 -86.22 88.96
N GLU A 274 -41.48 -85.75 89.99
CA GLU A 274 -40.97 -84.39 90.15
C GLU A 274 -40.18 -83.92 88.92
N GLY A 275 -40.61 -82.79 88.35
CA GLY A 275 -39.88 -82.11 87.28
C GLY A 275 -38.53 -81.62 87.78
N LYS A 276 -37.45 -82.05 87.10
CA LYS A 276 -36.09 -81.56 87.34
C LYS A 276 -36.04 -80.04 87.14
N GLU A 277 -35.40 -79.38 88.09
CA GLU A 277 -35.09 -77.94 88.11
C GLU A 277 -34.44 -77.52 86.78
N GLY A 278 -35.02 -76.49 86.13
CA GLY A 278 -34.51 -75.99 84.86
C GLY A 278 -33.14 -75.31 85.03
N GLU A 279 -32.20 -75.60 84.13
CA GLU A 279 -30.88 -74.97 84.13
C GLU A 279 -31.01 -73.43 84.03
N PRO A 280 -30.21 -72.64 84.77
CA PRO A 280 -30.24 -71.19 84.69
C PRO A 280 -29.96 -70.70 83.27
N GLY A 281 -30.77 -69.75 82.79
CA GLY A 281 -30.66 -69.20 81.44
C GLY A 281 -29.26 -68.63 81.14
N ILE A 282 -28.77 -68.91 79.93
CA ILE A 282 -27.49 -68.43 79.42
C ILE A 282 -27.44 -66.90 79.49
N PRO A 283 -26.41 -66.28 80.10
CA PRO A 283 -26.27 -64.83 80.13
C PRO A 283 -26.24 -64.26 78.71
N GLY A 284 -27.00 -63.20 78.45
CA GLY A 284 -27.04 -62.54 77.15
C GLY A 284 -25.64 -62.10 76.71
N LEU A 285 -25.31 -62.34 75.44
CA LEU A 285 -24.05 -61.91 74.83
C LEU A 285 -23.82 -60.40 75.07
N PRO A 286 -22.61 -59.97 75.48
CA PRO A 286 -22.28 -58.56 75.60
C PRO A 286 -22.53 -57.85 74.26
N GLY A 287 -23.22 -56.70 74.29
CA GLY A 287 -23.42 -55.90 73.10
C GLY A 287 -22.09 -55.60 72.41
N LEU A 288 -22.01 -55.85 71.10
CA LEU A 288 -20.83 -55.55 70.29
C LEU A 288 -20.46 -54.08 70.48
N ARG A 289 -19.25 -53.83 70.99
CA ARG A 289 -18.65 -52.49 71.08
C ARG A 289 -18.70 -51.88 69.68
N GLY A 290 -19.35 -50.73 69.53
CA GLY A 290 -19.42 -50.02 68.26
C GLY A 290 -18.03 -49.87 67.64
N LEU A 291 -17.91 -50.20 66.36
CA LEU A 291 -16.67 -50.02 65.61
C LEU A 291 -16.19 -48.57 65.78
N PRO A 292 -14.91 -48.33 66.10
CA PRO A 292 -14.36 -46.98 66.06
C PRO A 292 -14.61 -46.42 64.66
N GLY A 293 -15.19 -45.21 64.57
CA GLY A 293 -15.43 -44.57 63.29
C GLY A 293 -14.14 -44.57 62.46
N GLU A 294 -14.25 -44.91 61.18
CA GLU A 294 -13.12 -44.90 60.26
C GLU A 294 -12.43 -43.53 60.35
N ARG A 295 -11.13 -43.53 60.63
CA ARG A 295 -10.32 -42.32 60.57
C ARG A 295 -10.45 -41.81 59.13
N GLY A 296 -11.02 -40.62 58.97
CA GLY A 296 -11.18 -39.99 57.65
C GLY A 296 -9.89 -40.07 56.86
N THR A 297 -10.00 -40.43 55.58
CA THR A 297 -8.87 -40.50 54.67
C THR A 297 -8.05 -39.21 54.76
N PRO A 298 -6.71 -39.28 54.79
CA PRO A 298 -5.89 -38.08 54.68
C PRO A 298 -6.33 -37.29 53.45
N GLY A 299 -6.59 -35.99 53.61
CA GLY A 299 -6.95 -35.13 52.49
C GLY A 299 -5.92 -35.30 51.37
N LEU A 300 -6.41 -35.37 50.13
CA LEU A 300 -5.57 -35.44 48.94
C LEU A 300 -4.46 -34.37 49.04
N PRO A 301 -3.19 -34.70 48.73
CA PRO A 301 -2.15 -33.70 48.62
C PRO A 301 -2.64 -32.54 47.76
N GLY A 302 -2.52 -31.31 48.26
CA GLY A 302 -2.89 -30.14 47.48
C GLY A 302 -2.22 -30.15 46.12
N PRO A 303 -2.87 -29.64 45.05
CA PRO A 303 -2.27 -29.61 43.73
C PRO A 303 -0.88 -28.97 43.81
N LYS A 304 0.08 -29.56 43.09
CA LYS A 304 1.43 -29.00 42.95
C LYS A 304 1.27 -27.55 42.53
N GLY A 305 1.81 -26.62 43.33
CA GLY A 305 1.71 -25.19 43.04
C GLY A 305 2.22 -24.91 41.62
N ASP A 306 1.50 -24.06 40.90
CA ASP A 306 1.84 -23.65 39.54
C ASP A 306 3.32 -23.26 39.47
N ASP A 307 4.00 -23.68 38.39
CA ASP A 307 5.38 -23.29 38.13
C ASP A 307 5.48 -21.76 38.21
N GLY A 308 6.43 -21.28 39.02
CA GLY A 308 6.62 -19.85 39.27
C GLY A 308 6.76 -19.11 37.95
N ARG A 309 5.92 -18.08 37.76
CA ARG A 309 5.98 -17.21 36.58
C ARG A 309 7.44 -16.76 36.37
N PRO A 310 7.96 -16.77 35.13
CA PRO A 310 9.26 -16.20 34.82
C PRO A 310 9.36 -14.79 35.45
N GLY A 311 10.48 -14.52 36.13
CA GLY A 311 10.69 -13.24 36.80
C GLY A 311 10.45 -12.07 35.86
N ALA A 312 9.85 -10.99 36.36
CA ALA A 312 9.60 -9.79 35.59
C ALA A 312 10.87 -9.35 34.84
N MET A 313 10.73 -9.11 33.54
CA MET A 313 11.81 -8.56 32.73
C MET A 313 12.33 -7.28 33.40
N GLY A 314 13.64 -7.22 33.62
CA GLY A 314 14.30 -6.11 34.30
C GLY A 314 13.90 -4.76 33.70
N VAL A 315 13.74 -3.77 34.55
CA VAL A 315 13.38 -2.40 34.15
C VAL A 315 14.40 -1.91 33.12
N MET A 316 13.93 -1.62 31.90
CA MET A 316 14.76 -0.99 30.88
C MET A 316 15.27 0.35 31.43
N GLY A 317 16.58 0.58 31.33
CA GLY A 317 17.25 1.74 31.90
C GLY A 317 16.57 3.06 31.51
N MET A 318 16.51 3.98 32.47
CA MET A 318 15.95 5.32 32.27
C MET A 318 16.59 5.99 31.04
N ARG A 319 15.74 6.45 30.11
CA ARG A 319 16.15 7.28 28.98
C ARG A 319 16.82 8.55 29.51
N GLY A 320 18.01 8.87 29.00
CA GLY A 320 18.77 10.05 29.40
C GLY A 320 17.96 11.35 29.35
N ILE A 321 18.21 12.21 30.33
CA ILE A 321 17.61 13.54 30.48
C ILE A 321 17.94 14.34 29.21
N LYS A 322 16.91 14.85 28.54
CA LYS A 322 17.08 15.75 27.38
C LYS A 322 17.66 17.08 27.91
N GLY A 323 18.81 17.50 27.37
CA GLY A 323 19.46 18.74 27.79
C GLY A 323 18.55 19.96 27.64
N ASP A 324 18.65 20.87 28.61
CA ASP A 324 17.84 22.08 28.66
C ASP A 324 18.04 22.97 27.42
N ARG A 325 16.95 23.61 26.99
CA ARG A 325 16.95 24.57 25.89
C ARG A 325 17.74 25.80 26.32
N GLY A 326 18.77 26.16 25.54
CA GLY A 326 19.57 27.36 25.82
C GLY A 326 18.70 28.63 25.93
N PRO A 327 19.11 29.61 26.76
CA PRO A 327 18.30 30.79 27.03
C PRO A 327 18.01 31.59 25.76
N LYS A 328 16.80 32.17 25.71
CA LYS A 328 16.35 33.02 24.61
C LYS A 328 17.20 34.28 24.57
N GLY A 329 17.85 34.54 23.43
CA GLY A 329 18.63 35.76 23.24
C GLY A 329 17.76 37.01 23.36
N GLU A 330 18.22 37.97 24.16
CA GLU A 330 17.61 39.30 24.24
C GLU A 330 17.84 40.04 22.93
N LYS A 331 16.79 40.65 22.39
CA LYS A 331 16.95 41.66 21.35
C LYS A 331 15.92 42.77 21.45
N GLY A 332 16.41 43.88 22.00
CA GLY A 332 16.37 45.20 21.37
C GLY A 332 15.11 46.02 21.59
N ASP A 333 15.14 46.87 22.61
CA ASP A 333 14.24 48.02 22.70
C ASP A 333 14.45 48.97 21.52
N LYS A 334 13.36 49.33 20.85
CA LYS A 334 13.24 50.63 20.20
C LYS A 334 11.78 51.08 20.17
N GLY A 335 11.52 52.16 20.90
CA GLY A 335 10.24 52.87 20.92
C GLY A 335 9.99 53.67 19.65
N ASP A 336 8.73 54.00 19.40
CA ASP A 336 8.21 55.34 19.68
C ASP A 336 6.74 55.48 19.24
N ARG A 337 5.95 56.05 20.17
CA ARG A 337 4.85 57.02 20.00
C ARG A 337 3.61 56.77 19.13
N ALA A 338 2.48 56.78 19.86
CA ALA A 338 1.39 57.77 19.81
C ALA A 338 0.21 57.60 18.82
N GLY A 339 -0.99 57.88 19.37
CA GLY A 339 -2.28 58.03 18.69
C GLY A 339 -3.30 56.98 19.17
N ASP A 340 -4.06 57.22 20.25
CA ASP A 340 -5.42 57.83 20.25
C ASP A 340 -6.32 57.31 19.12
N ALA A 341 -7.60 56.99 19.29
CA ALA A 341 -8.51 56.82 20.41
C ALA A 341 -9.82 56.26 19.79
N SER A 342 -10.67 55.65 20.61
CA SER A 342 -12.13 55.66 20.46
C SER A 342 -12.78 54.95 19.25
N LYS A 343 -13.54 53.88 19.52
CA LYS A 343 -14.98 53.86 19.22
C LYS A 343 -15.72 52.73 19.94
N GLU A 344 -16.36 53.16 21.01
CA GLU A 344 -17.58 52.62 21.57
C GLU A 344 -18.73 52.84 20.56
N THR A 345 -19.81 52.05 20.70
CA THR A 345 -21.18 52.37 20.25
C THR A 345 -21.53 52.01 18.79
N LEU A 346 -22.63 51.34 18.44
CA LEU A 346 -23.69 50.51 19.05
C LEU A 346 -24.47 49.96 17.83
N LEU A 347 -25.21 48.87 18.05
CA LEU A 347 -26.55 48.54 17.48
C LEU A 347 -26.82 48.89 16.01
N GLY A 348 -27.12 47.89 15.18
CA GLY A 348 -28.47 47.34 15.10
C GLY A 348 -29.07 47.80 13.77
N SER A 349 -29.15 46.93 12.78
CA SER A 349 -30.26 45.99 12.55
C SER A 349 -31.33 46.60 11.65
N LEU A 350 -31.69 45.83 10.61
CA LEU A 350 -32.96 45.86 9.87
C LEU A 350 -33.04 47.05 8.89
N ASP A 351 -33.54 46.94 7.67
CA ASP A 351 -34.38 45.95 7.00
C ASP A 351 -34.31 46.29 5.50
N SER A 352 -34.09 45.33 4.61
CA SER A 352 -35.13 44.77 3.73
C SER A 352 -35.39 45.53 2.41
N VAL A 353 -35.66 44.70 1.39
CA VAL A 353 -36.49 44.96 0.20
C VAL A 353 -35.82 45.45 -1.08
N SER A 354 -36.25 44.75 -2.13
CA SER A 354 -36.27 45.08 -3.56
C SER A 354 -34.96 44.94 -4.31
N ALA A 355 -34.91 44.47 -5.55
CA ALA A 355 -35.83 43.83 -6.48
C ALA A 355 -35.09 44.01 -7.81
N ARG A 356 -35.15 43.00 -8.69
CA ARG A 356 -34.94 43.12 -10.14
C ARG A 356 -33.60 43.70 -10.60
N GLU A 357 -32.78 42.85 -11.23
CA GLU A 357 -32.73 42.72 -12.69
C GLU A 357 -32.15 41.36 -13.08
#